data_AF-A0A969AM27-F1
#
_entry.id   AF-A0A969AM27-F1
#
_cell.length_a   1.000
_cell.length_b   1.000
_cell.length_c   1.000
_cell.angle_alpha   90.00
_cell.angle_beta   90.00
_cell.angle_gamma   90.00
#
_symmetry.space_group_name_H-M   'P 1'
#
loop_
_entity.id
_entity.type
_entity.pdbx_description
1 polymer ?
#
loop_
_entity_poly.entity_id
_entity_poly.type
_entity_poly.pdbx_seq_one_letter_code
_entity_poly.pdbx_strand_id
1 'polypeptide(L)'
;MPALCYGLRGIFAAEVKLEGPARDLHSGSYGGTVANPATALARLIATLHDAKGKVAIEGFYEGVRPVDEAERKRTGALSYSEQDHLEETGSPALFGEEGYSTLERKGARPTCEVNGIFGGYQGEGSKTIIPATAGCKLTCRLVPGQDPAKTYAALERHLRNHCPPG
;
A
#
# COMPACT_ATOMS: atom_id res chain seq x y z
N MET A 1 -23.30 -6.58 -17.16
CA MET A 1 -23.46 -8.05 -17.02
C MET A 1 -23.94 -8.36 -15.60
N PRO A 2 -24.99 -9.19 -15.41
CA PRO A 2 -25.39 -9.62 -14.07
C PRO A 2 -24.34 -10.58 -13.48
N ALA A 3 -24.06 -10.47 -12.19
CA ALA A 3 -23.09 -11.31 -11.49
C ALA A 3 -23.59 -11.72 -10.09
N LEU A 4 -23.21 -12.91 -9.63
CA LEU A 4 -23.42 -13.36 -8.25
C LEU A 4 -22.09 -13.26 -7.50
N CYS A 5 -21.99 -12.33 -6.55
CA CYS A 5 -20.84 -12.22 -5.66
C CYS A 5 -21.01 -13.20 -4.48
N TYR A 6 -20.07 -14.13 -4.32
CA TYR A 6 -20.10 -15.15 -3.26
C TYR A 6 -18.98 -14.98 -2.23
N GLY A 7 -18.14 -13.96 -2.37
CA GLY A 7 -17.01 -13.70 -1.48
C GLY A 7 -16.53 -12.26 -1.55
N LEU A 8 -16.11 -11.74 -0.40
CA LEU A 8 -15.54 -10.40 -0.25
C LEU A 8 -14.21 -10.50 0.49
N ARG A 9 -13.27 -9.61 0.15
CA ARG A 9 -12.03 -9.45 0.91
C ARG A 9 -12.32 -8.78 2.25
N GLY A 10 -11.59 -9.20 3.28
CA GLY A 10 -11.51 -8.45 4.53
C GLY A 10 -10.80 -7.11 4.34
N ILE A 11 -10.84 -6.24 5.34
CA ILE A 11 -10.13 -4.96 5.33
C ILE A 11 -9.69 -4.57 6.73
N PHE A 12 -8.50 -3.98 6.83
CA PHE A 12 -8.18 -3.05 7.90
C PHE A 12 -7.58 -1.76 7.32
N ALA A 13 -7.70 -0.68 8.07
CA ALA A 13 -7.08 0.59 7.75
C ALA A 13 -6.05 0.96 8.82
N ALA A 14 -5.01 1.67 8.42
CA ALA A 14 -3.99 2.19 9.32
C ALA A 14 -3.64 3.63 8.96
N GLU A 15 -3.28 4.40 9.97
CA GLU A 15 -2.66 5.72 9.80
C GLU A 15 -1.26 5.67 10.37
N VAL A 16 -0.28 6.03 9.54
CA VAL A 16 1.12 6.12 9.93
C VAL A 16 1.45 7.58 10.11
N LYS A 17 1.97 7.94 11.28
CA LYS A 17 2.44 9.29 11.58
C LYS A 17 3.89 9.22 12.01
N LEU A 18 4.73 10.00 11.34
CA LEU A 18 6.11 10.26 11.71
C LEU A 18 6.20 11.64 12.35
N GLU A 19 6.95 11.70 13.45
CA GLU A 19 7.26 12.91 14.16
C GLU A 19 8.79 13.05 14.16
N GLY A 20 9.29 14.22 13.75
CA GLY A 20 10.72 14.53 13.74
C GLY A 20 10.99 15.75 14.64
N PRO A 21 11.35 16.91 14.07
CA PRO A 21 11.63 18.09 14.88
C PRO A 21 10.38 18.60 15.59
N ALA A 22 10.55 19.24 16.76
CA ALA A 22 9.46 19.75 17.59
C ALA A 22 8.60 20.85 16.91
N ARG A 23 9.05 21.40 15.78
CA ARG A 23 8.33 22.38 14.94
C ARG A 23 8.91 22.36 13.53
N ASP A 24 8.19 22.95 12.58
CA ASP A 24 8.72 23.16 11.24
C ASP A 24 10.02 23.97 11.28
N LEU A 25 11.00 23.54 10.49
CA LEU A 25 12.33 24.15 10.42
C LEU A 25 12.56 24.80 9.07
N HIS A 26 13.37 25.86 9.04
CA HIS A 26 13.80 26.48 7.78
C HIS A 26 14.72 25.53 7.00
N SER A 27 14.26 25.04 5.84
CA SER A 27 14.98 24.00 5.07
C SER A 27 16.37 24.44 4.59
N GLY A 28 16.60 25.74 4.38
CA GLY A 28 17.93 26.24 4.01
C GLY A 28 18.93 26.21 5.18
N SER A 29 18.45 26.32 6.41
CA SER A 29 19.31 26.38 7.60
C SER A 29 19.53 25.00 8.23
N TYR A 30 18.51 24.13 8.14
CA TYR A 30 18.50 22.81 8.78
C TYR A 30 18.52 21.66 7.77
N GLY A 31 18.54 21.96 6.47
CA GLY A 31 18.64 20.97 5.41
C GLY A 31 19.92 20.16 5.53
N GLY A 32 19.79 18.84 5.56
CA GLY A 32 20.92 17.92 5.71
C GLY A 32 21.43 17.74 7.15
N THR A 33 20.90 18.49 8.12
CA THR A 33 21.29 18.35 9.54
C THR A 33 20.20 17.70 10.39
N VAL A 34 18.95 17.73 9.93
CA VAL A 34 17.79 17.11 10.60
C VAL A 34 17.09 16.15 9.64
N ALA A 35 16.68 14.98 10.15
CA ALA A 35 15.89 14.03 9.38
C ALA A 35 14.56 14.69 8.97
N ASN A 36 14.25 14.65 7.68
CA ASN A 36 13.02 15.22 7.16
C ASN A 36 11.91 14.16 7.21
N PRO A 37 10.84 14.34 8.03
CA PRO A 37 9.76 13.36 8.14
C PRO A 37 9.07 13.04 6.82
N ALA A 38 8.92 14.01 5.91
CA ALA A 38 8.32 13.75 4.60
C ALA A 38 9.21 12.87 3.72
N THR A 39 10.53 13.09 3.74
CA THR A 39 11.48 12.22 3.03
C THR A 39 11.54 10.83 3.64
N ALA A 40 11.55 10.73 4.97
CA ALA A 40 11.52 9.46 5.70
C ALA A 40 10.24 8.66 5.36
N LEU A 41 9.09 9.33 5.34
CA LEU A 41 7.82 8.73 4.96
C LEU A 41 7.83 8.19 3.53
N ALA A 42 8.34 8.97 2.57
CA ALA A 42 8.42 8.53 1.18
C ALA A 42 9.28 7.26 1.04
N ARG A 43 10.40 7.19 1.77
CA ARG A 43 11.25 5.99 1.84
C ARG A 43 10.53 4.81 2.47
N LEU A 44 9.82 5.01 3.57
CA LEU A 44 9.02 3.97 4.23
C LEU A 44 7.93 3.42 3.30
N ILE A 45 7.17 4.29 2.64
CA ILE A 45 6.13 3.89 1.68
C ILE A 45 6.74 3.04 0.55
N ALA A 46 7.92 3.43 0.04
CA ALA A 46 8.60 2.67 -1.00
C ALA A 46 9.00 1.24 -0.58
N THR A 47 9.07 0.94 0.72
CA THR A 47 9.35 -0.43 1.22
C THR A 47 8.11 -1.32 1.30
N LEU A 48 6.90 -0.78 1.13
CA LEU A 48 5.66 -1.57 1.27
C LEU A 48 5.48 -2.58 0.14
N HIS A 49 6.06 -2.31 -1.03
CA HIS A 49 6.02 -3.18 -2.19
C HIS A 49 7.41 -3.42 -2.75
N ASP A 50 7.60 -4.56 -3.40
CA ASP A 50 8.79 -4.82 -4.19
C ASP A 50 8.71 -4.15 -5.57
N ALA A 51 9.79 -4.27 -6.35
CA ALA A 51 9.88 -3.70 -7.69
C ALA A 51 8.84 -4.26 -8.69
N LYS A 52 8.14 -5.33 -8.33
CA LYS A 52 7.14 -6.03 -9.15
C LYS A 52 5.72 -5.83 -8.64
N GLY A 53 5.52 -4.96 -7.63
CA GLY A 53 4.21 -4.63 -7.08
C GLY A 53 3.64 -5.68 -6.12
N LYS A 54 4.43 -6.67 -5.68
CA LYS A 54 4.03 -7.57 -4.59
C LYS A 54 4.26 -6.87 -3.26
N VAL A 55 3.39 -7.09 -2.28
CA VAL A 55 3.58 -6.54 -0.93
C VAL A 55 4.86 -7.12 -0.32
N ALA A 56 5.79 -6.26 0.10
CA ALA A 56 7.12 -6.65 0.58
C ALA A 56 7.22 -6.74 2.12
N ILE A 57 6.07 -6.73 2.81
CA ILE A 57 5.99 -6.83 4.27
C ILE A 57 6.22 -8.30 4.69
N GLU A 58 7.24 -8.54 5.51
CA GLU A 58 7.55 -9.86 6.04
C GLU A 58 6.40 -10.41 6.92
N GLY A 59 5.90 -11.59 6.58
CA GLY A 59 4.75 -12.23 7.25
C GLY A 59 3.39 -11.80 6.71
N PHE A 60 3.32 -10.87 5.74
CA PHE A 60 2.04 -10.40 5.20
C PHE A 60 1.20 -11.49 4.53
N TYR A 61 1.87 -12.45 3.89
CA TYR A 61 1.23 -13.58 3.21
C TYR A 61 1.06 -14.82 4.11
N GLU A 62 1.37 -14.75 5.41
CA GLU A 62 1.17 -15.88 6.33
C GLU A 62 -0.31 -16.30 6.35
N GLY A 63 -0.58 -17.58 6.10
CA GLY A 63 -1.93 -18.14 6.07
C GLY A 63 -2.72 -17.86 4.78
N VAL A 64 -2.20 -17.06 3.84
CA VAL A 64 -2.86 -16.85 2.54
C VAL A 64 -2.97 -18.17 1.79
N ARG A 65 -4.21 -18.57 1.47
CA ARG A 65 -4.46 -19.78 0.69
C ARG A 65 -3.96 -19.60 -0.75
N PRO A 66 -3.26 -20.58 -1.33
CA PRO A 66 -2.91 -20.54 -2.73
C PRO A 66 -4.18 -20.62 -3.59
N VAL A 67 -4.16 -19.94 -4.74
CA VAL A 67 -5.22 -20.06 -5.74
C VAL A 67 -5.04 -21.41 -6.45
N ASP A 68 -5.95 -22.35 -6.19
CA ASP A 68 -5.89 -23.70 -6.75
C ASP A 68 -6.33 -23.73 -8.23
N GLU A 69 -5.98 -24.80 -8.94
CA GLU A 69 -6.29 -24.93 -10.38
C GLU A 69 -7.79 -24.85 -10.69
N ALA A 70 -8.64 -25.33 -9.78
CA ALA A 70 -10.08 -25.28 -9.96
C ALA A 70 -10.62 -23.84 -9.84
N GLU A 71 -10.10 -23.05 -8.90
CA GLU A 71 -10.37 -21.62 -8.77
C GLU A 71 -9.80 -20.83 -9.96
N ARG A 72 -8.58 -21.12 -10.40
CA ARG A 72 -8.00 -20.51 -11.61
C ARG A 72 -8.87 -20.77 -12.84
N LYS A 73 -9.30 -22.02 -13.05
CA LYS A 73 -10.16 -22.40 -14.17
C LYS A 73 -11.54 -21.71 -14.11
N ARG A 74 -12.16 -21.64 -12.93
CA ARG A 74 -13.43 -20.92 -12.74
C ARG A 74 -13.29 -19.43 -13.01
N THR A 75 -12.20 -18.83 -12.53
CA THR A 75 -11.92 -17.39 -12.72
C THR A 75 -11.64 -17.07 -14.18
N GLY A 76 -10.86 -17.90 -14.88
CA GLY A 76 -10.59 -17.74 -16.32
C GLY A 76 -11.77 -18.00 -17.24
N ALA A 77 -12.83 -18.65 -16.75
CA ALA A 77 -14.08 -18.85 -17.50
C ALA A 77 -15.04 -17.65 -17.39
N LEU A 78 -14.75 -16.67 -16.54
CA LEU A 78 -15.55 -15.45 -16.44
C LEU A 78 -15.35 -14.58 -17.68
N SER A 79 -16.44 -14.06 -18.23
CA SER A 79 -16.39 -13.06 -19.30
C SER A 79 -15.80 -11.75 -18.75
N TYR A 80 -14.48 -11.62 -18.87
CA TYR A 80 -13.73 -10.46 -18.39
C TYR A 80 -12.74 -10.02 -19.46
N SER A 81 -12.76 -8.72 -19.75
CA SER A 81 -11.87 -8.06 -20.69
C SER A 81 -10.93 -7.15 -19.91
N GLU A 82 -9.63 -7.42 -20.00
CA GLU A 82 -8.60 -6.54 -19.46
C GLU A 82 -8.57 -5.19 -20.19
N GLN A 83 -8.93 -5.18 -21.48
CA GLN A 83 -9.07 -3.95 -22.25
C GLN A 83 -10.21 -3.09 -21.71
N ASP A 84 -11.40 -3.66 -21.53
CA ASP A 84 -12.56 -2.94 -20.99
C ASP A 84 -12.25 -2.40 -19.59
N HIS A 85 -11.47 -3.13 -18.80
CA HIS A 85 -11.04 -2.68 -17.48
C HIS A 85 -10.08 -1.48 -17.53
N LEU A 86 -9.18 -1.45 -18.52
CA LEU A 86 -8.30 -0.28 -18.74
C LEU A 86 -9.08 0.92 -19.24
N GLU A 87 -10.03 0.70 -20.16
CA GLU A 87 -10.94 1.75 -20.65
C GLU A 87 -11.81 2.32 -19.52
N GLU A 88 -12.34 1.47 -18.64
CA GLU A 88 -13.13 1.88 -17.47
C GLU A 88 -12.30 2.68 -16.46
N THR A 89 -11.08 2.23 -16.17
CA THR A 89 -10.22 2.87 -15.16
C THR A 89 -9.47 4.08 -15.69
N GLY A 90 -9.32 4.21 -17.01
CA GLY A 90 -8.43 5.17 -17.64
C GLY A 90 -6.94 4.91 -17.38
N SER A 91 -6.58 3.74 -16.83
CA SER A 91 -5.20 3.38 -16.56
C SER A 91 -4.46 3.04 -17.86
N PRO A 92 -3.19 3.47 -18.03
CA PRO A 92 -2.41 3.13 -19.22
C PRO A 92 -2.02 1.64 -19.29
N ALA A 93 -1.98 0.95 -18.14
CA ALA A 93 -1.59 -0.45 -18.04
C ALA A 93 -2.17 -1.11 -16.80
N LEU A 94 -2.17 -2.44 -16.80
CA LEU A 94 -2.44 -3.24 -15.63
C LEU A 94 -1.20 -3.32 -14.75
N PHE A 95 -1.41 -3.42 -13.44
CA PHE A 95 -0.32 -3.53 -12.47
C PHE A 95 -0.70 -4.46 -11.31
N GLY A 96 0.28 -5.14 -10.72
CA GLY A 96 0.11 -5.96 -9.53
C GLY A 96 0.98 -7.21 -9.51
N GLU A 97 0.82 -8.02 -8.46
CA GLU A 97 1.58 -9.24 -8.19
C GLU A 97 1.71 -10.17 -9.41
N GLU A 98 2.97 -10.42 -9.82
CA GLU A 98 3.30 -11.36 -10.91
C GLU A 98 2.76 -12.78 -10.65
N GLY A 99 2.40 -13.49 -11.72
CA GLY A 99 1.87 -14.86 -11.63
C GLY A 99 0.36 -14.94 -11.32
N TYR A 100 -0.32 -13.79 -11.22
CA TYR A 100 -1.75 -13.71 -11.02
C TYR A 100 -2.45 -12.84 -12.08
N SER A 101 -3.58 -13.31 -12.59
CA SER A 101 -4.47 -12.54 -13.46
C SER A 101 -5.08 -11.35 -12.72
N THR A 102 -5.62 -10.39 -13.46
CA THR A 102 -6.27 -9.22 -12.85
C THR A 102 -7.45 -9.62 -11.94
N LEU A 103 -8.21 -10.65 -12.32
CA LEU A 103 -9.31 -11.16 -11.49
C LEU A 103 -8.82 -11.84 -10.21
N GLU A 104 -7.75 -12.64 -10.29
CA GLU A 104 -7.12 -13.25 -9.12
C GLU A 104 -6.61 -12.16 -8.16
N ARG A 105 -5.97 -11.11 -8.69
CA ARG A 105 -5.52 -9.95 -7.89
C ARG A 105 -6.69 -9.22 -7.21
N LYS A 106 -7.82 -9.05 -7.90
CA LYS A 106 -9.01 -8.37 -7.36
C LYS A 106 -9.73 -9.17 -6.26
N GLY A 107 -9.74 -10.49 -6.34
CA GLY A 107 -10.55 -11.36 -5.47
C GLY A 107 -9.76 -12.19 -4.45
N ALA A 108 -8.64 -12.79 -4.87
CA ALA A 108 -7.95 -13.86 -4.15
C ALA A 108 -6.56 -13.46 -3.64
N ARG A 109 -6.04 -12.28 -3.99
CA ARG A 109 -4.77 -11.75 -3.48
C ARG A 109 -4.97 -10.60 -2.47
N PRO A 110 -4.18 -10.56 -1.38
CA PRO A 110 -4.20 -9.44 -0.45
C PRO A 110 -3.50 -8.22 -1.07
N THR A 111 -3.84 -7.02 -0.59
CA THR A 111 -3.24 -5.76 -1.07
C THR A 111 -2.93 -4.83 0.09
N CYS A 112 -2.02 -3.88 -0.10
CA CYS A 112 -1.66 -2.84 0.88
C CYS A 112 -1.57 -1.49 0.16
N GLU A 113 -2.66 -0.73 0.09
CA GLU A 113 -2.73 0.48 -0.72
C GLU A 113 -2.49 1.75 0.09
N VAL A 114 -1.75 2.69 -0.50
CA VAL A 114 -1.58 4.05 0.01
C VAL A 114 -2.73 4.91 -0.51
N ASN A 115 -3.62 5.31 0.39
CA ASN A 115 -4.81 6.09 0.03
C ASN A 115 -4.57 7.59 0.13
N GLY A 116 -3.53 8.01 0.85
CA GLY A 116 -3.20 9.42 1.03
C GLY A 116 -1.87 9.60 1.74
N ILE A 117 -1.21 10.71 1.41
CA ILE A 117 0.05 11.15 2.00
C ILE A 117 -0.16 12.61 2.43
N PHE A 118 0.26 12.96 3.64
CA PHE A 118 0.11 14.29 4.21
C PHE A 118 1.36 14.69 5.00
N GLY A 119 1.59 15.99 5.14
CA GLY A 119 2.72 16.52 5.88
C GLY A 119 3.25 17.82 5.27
N GLY A 120 3.90 18.64 6.09
CA GLY A 120 4.46 19.92 5.66
C GLY A 120 3.51 20.86 4.93
N TYR A 121 4.05 21.56 3.94
CA TYR A 121 3.32 22.57 3.19
C TYR A 121 2.55 21.94 2.02
N GLN A 122 1.22 22.08 2.05
CA GLN A 122 0.30 21.53 1.04
C GLN A 122 -0.53 22.62 0.35
N GLY A 123 -0.24 23.90 0.62
CA GLY A 123 -0.91 25.04 -0.01
C GLY A 123 -0.31 25.41 -1.37
N GLU A 124 -0.89 26.39 -2.04
CA GLU A 124 -0.38 26.89 -3.33
C GLU A 124 1.00 27.55 -3.21
N GLY A 125 1.83 27.47 -4.24
CA GLY A 125 3.16 28.07 -4.25
C GLY A 125 4.20 27.26 -3.46
N SER A 126 5.16 27.94 -2.82
CA SER A 126 6.29 27.27 -2.16
C SER A 126 6.51 27.76 -0.73
N LYS A 127 6.90 26.84 0.15
CA LYS A 127 7.35 27.12 1.51
C LYS A 127 8.56 26.25 1.83
N THR A 128 9.68 26.88 2.13
CA THR A 128 10.99 26.24 2.29
C THR A 128 11.16 25.64 3.69
N ILE A 129 10.39 24.60 4.03
CA ILE A 129 10.41 23.96 5.35
C ILE A 129 10.87 22.50 5.34
N ILE A 130 11.42 22.06 6.47
CA ILE A 130 11.38 20.66 6.91
C ILE A 130 10.18 20.54 7.86
N PRO A 131 9.20 19.68 7.58
CA PRO A 131 8.03 19.57 8.43
C PRO A 131 8.33 18.91 9.77
N ALA A 132 7.60 19.30 10.82
CA ALA A 132 7.62 18.59 12.11
C ALA A 132 7.06 17.17 12.00
N THR A 133 6.04 16.99 11.15
CA THR A 133 5.32 15.72 11.01
C THR A 133 4.97 15.43 9.56
N ALA A 134 4.94 14.14 9.21
CA ALA A 134 4.38 13.64 7.97
C ALA A 134 3.66 12.31 8.24
N GLY A 135 2.72 11.92 7.40
CA GLY A 135 2.03 10.66 7.55
C GLY A 135 1.32 10.18 6.30
N CYS A 136 0.82 8.95 6.35
CA CYS A 136 0.03 8.36 5.28
C CYS A 136 -1.13 7.54 5.82
N LYS A 137 -2.12 7.30 4.95
CA LYS A 137 -3.29 6.47 5.23
C LYS A 137 -3.19 5.21 4.39
N LEU A 138 -3.20 4.05 5.03
CA LEU A 138 -3.08 2.74 4.38
C LEU A 138 -4.38 1.95 4.51
N THR A 139 -4.73 1.19 3.48
CA THR A 139 -5.78 0.17 3.55
C THR A 139 -5.21 -1.16 3.10
N CYS A 140 -5.40 -2.19 3.91
CA CYS A 140 -4.99 -3.54 3.57
C CYS A 140 -6.22 -4.40 3.31
N ARG A 141 -6.27 -5.06 2.15
CA ARG A 141 -7.29 -6.05 1.84
C ARG A 141 -6.79 -7.43 2.22
N LEU A 142 -7.61 -8.17 2.95
CA LEU A 142 -7.30 -9.51 3.44
C LEU A 142 -8.06 -10.58 2.67
N VAL A 143 -7.44 -11.74 2.50
CA VAL A 143 -7.99 -12.90 1.82
C VAL A 143 -8.09 -14.10 2.78
N PRO A 144 -8.85 -15.15 2.42
CA PRO A 144 -9.07 -16.28 3.31
C PRO A 144 -7.77 -16.89 3.85
N GLY A 145 -7.76 -17.14 5.16
CA GLY A 145 -6.64 -17.73 5.90
C GLY A 145 -5.70 -16.74 6.57
N GLN A 146 -5.78 -15.44 6.25
CA GLN A 146 -5.06 -14.41 7.00
C GLN A 146 -5.73 -14.13 8.35
N ASP A 147 -4.90 -13.94 9.38
CA ASP A 147 -5.31 -13.37 10.65
C ASP A 147 -5.12 -11.83 10.61
N PRO A 148 -6.17 -11.02 10.81
CA PRO A 148 -6.06 -9.57 10.74
C PRO A 148 -5.07 -8.97 11.75
N ALA A 149 -5.03 -9.50 12.98
CA ALA A 149 -4.17 -8.98 14.03
C ALA A 149 -2.69 -9.29 13.74
N LYS A 150 -2.38 -10.51 13.27
CA LYS A 150 -1.03 -10.86 12.83
C LYS A 150 -0.57 -10.03 11.63
N THR A 151 -1.47 -9.82 10.67
CA THR A 151 -1.15 -9.04 9.46
C THR A 151 -0.89 -7.58 9.80
N TYR A 152 -1.70 -7.00 10.70
CA TYR A 152 -1.45 -5.65 11.23
C TYR A 152 -0.12 -5.57 11.99
N ALA A 153 0.18 -6.54 12.86
CA ALA A 153 1.45 -6.59 13.59
C ALA A 153 2.66 -6.74 12.65
N ALA A 154 2.50 -7.45 11.53
CA ALA A 154 3.52 -7.55 10.48
C ALA A 154 3.77 -6.18 9.81
N LEU A 155 2.71 -5.44 9.45
CA LEU A 155 2.81 -4.08 8.93
C LEU A 155 3.50 -3.14 9.93
N GLU A 156 3.09 -3.15 11.20
CA GLU A 156 3.69 -2.31 12.23
C GLU A 156 5.18 -2.61 12.39
N ARG A 157 5.54 -3.90 12.53
CA ARG A 157 6.95 -4.32 12.63
C ARG A 157 7.76 -3.88 11.42
N HIS A 158 7.22 -4.06 10.21
CA HIS A 158 7.88 -3.64 8.98
C HIS A 158 8.18 -2.15 8.97
N LEU A 159 7.17 -1.32 9.29
CA LEU A 159 7.34 0.14 9.35
C LEU A 159 8.36 0.56 10.42
N ARG A 160 8.32 -0.05 11.61
CA ARG A 160 9.29 0.23 12.68
C ARG A 160 10.71 -0.14 12.29
N ASN A 161 10.90 -1.29 11.64
CA ASN A 161 12.22 -1.77 11.22
C ASN A 161 12.86 -0.92 10.12
N HIS A 162 12.04 -0.32 9.25
CA HIS A 162 12.50 0.52 8.15
C HIS A 162 12.50 2.02 8.49
N CYS A 163 12.05 2.40 9.69
CA CYS A 163 12.01 3.80 10.09
C CYS A 163 13.45 4.30 10.29
N PRO A 164 13.89 5.34 9.55
CA PRO A 164 15.22 5.88 9.73
C PRO A 164 15.36 6.54 11.11
N PRO A 165 16.58 6.69 11.64
CA PRO A 165 16.82 7.44 12.86
C PRO A 165 16.60 8.95 12.65
N GLY A 166 16.20 9.63 13.72
CA GLY A 166 16.01 11.09 13.75
C GLY A 166 14.54 11.48 13.75
#